data_AF-A0AA42T4Z6-F1
#
_entry.id   AF-A0AA42T4Z6-F1
#
_cell.length_a   1.000
_cell.length_b   1.000
_cell.length_c   1.000
_cell.angle_alpha   90.00
_cell.angle_beta   90.00
_cell.angle_gamma   90.00
#
_symmetry.space_group_name_H-M   'P 1'
#
loop_
_entity.id
_entity.type
_entity.pdbx_description
1 polymer ?
#
loop_
_entity_poly.entity_id
_entity_poly.type
_entity_poly.pdbx_seq_one_letter_code
_entity_poly.pdbx_strand_id
1 'polypeptide(L)'
;MIDPADSQTQPLALDEPKPAKRRGRPSTGQALSNAERQRRYRENLKAQRNEKMHQGVAEDLRAELAKAMERIEELEKELEAAKRKRRHRDEPAAPLKEWAVYGKKSPRAKNWVRITPKGEEYATEADAINGIAEAPSMGEKAVYTAFKVTLR
;
A
#
# COMPACT_ATOMS: atom_id res chain seq x y z
N MET A 1 -2.84 -77.83 -48.68
CA MET A 1 -4.26 -77.52 -48.39
C MET A 1 -4.28 -76.20 -47.66
N ILE A 2 -5.00 -75.21 -48.16
CA ILE A 2 -5.18 -73.90 -47.49
C ILE A 2 -6.16 -74.13 -46.34
N ASP A 3 -5.81 -73.65 -45.14
CA ASP A 3 -6.60 -73.82 -43.92
C ASP A 3 -7.82 -72.87 -43.95
N PRO A 4 -9.07 -73.39 -43.91
CA PRO A 4 -10.27 -72.56 -43.92
C PRO A 4 -10.45 -71.71 -42.65
N ALA A 5 -9.66 -71.93 -41.59
CA ALA A 5 -9.68 -71.11 -40.38
C ALA A 5 -8.68 -69.92 -40.42
N ASP A 6 -7.87 -69.78 -41.49
CA ASP A 6 -6.93 -68.67 -41.62
C ASP A 6 -7.66 -67.36 -41.99
N SER A 7 -7.86 -66.52 -40.97
CA SER A 7 -8.48 -65.20 -41.08
C SER A 7 -7.78 -64.24 -42.06
N GLN A 8 -6.53 -64.49 -42.46
CA GLN A 8 -5.84 -63.68 -43.46
C GLN A 8 -6.27 -63.97 -44.91
N THR A 9 -7.00 -65.05 -45.15
CA THR A 9 -7.46 -65.44 -46.51
C THR A 9 -8.95 -65.22 -46.77
N GLN A 10 -9.65 -64.55 -45.84
CA GLN A 10 -11.05 -64.17 -46.05
C GLN A 10 -11.15 -63.12 -47.17
N PRO A 11 -11.97 -63.34 -48.22
CA PRO A 11 -12.15 -62.37 -49.29
C PRO A 11 -12.84 -61.11 -48.73
N LEU A 12 -12.21 -59.96 -48.93
CA LEU A 12 -12.74 -58.65 -48.56
C LEU A 12 -14.07 -58.41 -49.32
N ALA A 13 -15.19 -58.30 -48.62
CA ALA A 13 -16.50 -58.06 -49.23
C ALA A 13 -16.52 -56.69 -49.93
N LEU A 14 -16.37 -56.69 -51.26
CA LEU A 14 -16.26 -55.48 -52.10
C LEU A 14 -17.61 -54.98 -52.67
N ASP A 15 -18.72 -55.70 -52.45
CA ASP A 15 -19.95 -55.54 -53.24
C ASP A 15 -21.11 -54.77 -52.57
N GLU A 16 -20.86 -53.98 -51.52
CA GLU A 16 -21.85 -53.01 -51.06
C GLU A 16 -21.54 -51.61 -51.61
N PRO A 17 -22.30 -51.08 -52.60
CA PRO A 17 -22.13 -49.72 -53.04
C PRO A 17 -22.56 -48.77 -51.91
N LYS A 18 -21.57 -48.14 -51.26
CA LYS A 18 -21.81 -47.05 -50.29
C LYS A 18 -22.75 -46.02 -50.93
N PRO A 19 -23.89 -45.66 -50.29
CA PRO A 19 -24.82 -44.72 -50.86
C PRO A 19 -24.13 -43.37 -51.09
N ALA A 20 -24.11 -42.92 -52.34
CA ALA A 20 -23.47 -41.67 -52.72
C ALA A 20 -24.05 -40.50 -51.90
N LYS A 21 -23.19 -39.78 -51.19
CA LYS A 21 -23.58 -38.59 -50.41
C LYS A 21 -24.24 -37.58 -51.37
N ARG A 22 -25.56 -37.38 -51.23
CA ARG A 22 -26.29 -36.37 -52.01
C ARG A 22 -25.73 -34.99 -51.69
N ARG A 23 -25.27 -34.27 -52.72
CA ARG A 23 -24.67 -32.93 -52.59
C ARG A 23 -25.61 -32.00 -51.81
N GLY A 24 -25.08 -31.29 -50.82
CA GLY A 24 -25.83 -30.32 -50.01
C GLY A 24 -26.58 -30.87 -48.80
N ARG A 25 -26.61 -32.19 -48.57
CA ARG A 25 -27.04 -32.73 -47.26
C ARG A 25 -25.88 -32.68 -46.25
N PRO A 26 -26.13 -32.29 -45.00
CA PRO A 26 -25.11 -32.37 -43.96
C PRO A 26 -24.58 -33.79 -43.84
N SER A 27 -23.30 -33.94 -43.48
CA SER A 27 -22.65 -35.25 -43.34
C SER A 27 -23.33 -36.17 -42.31
N THR A 28 -24.12 -35.60 -41.40
CA THR A 28 -24.95 -36.30 -40.38
C THR A 28 -26.31 -36.77 -40.90
N GLY A 29 -26.63 -36.54 -42.17
CA GLY A 29 -27.85 -37.02 -42.81
C GLY A 29 -29.13 -36.24 -42.46
N GLN A 30 -29.19 -35.53 -41.33
CA GLN A 30 -30.33 -34.70 -40.94
C GLN A 30 -30.03 -33.22 -41.22
N ALA A 31 -30.79 -32.62 -42.13
CA ALA A 31 -30.84 -31.17 -42.27
C ALA A 31 -31.69 -30.60 -41.14
N LEU A 32 -31.21 -29.53 -40.48
CA LEU A 32 -31.99 -28.79 -39.49
C LEU A 32 -33.34 -28.40 -40.10
N SER A 33 -34.41 -28.64 -39.36
CA SER A 33 -35.74 -28.18 -39.76
C SER A 33 -35.77 -26.65 -39.82
N ASN A 34 -36.68 -26.08 -40.61
CA ASN A 34 -36.89 -24.62 -40.66
C ASN A 34 -37.17 -24.05 -39.26
N ALA A 35 -37.90 -24.80 -38.42
CA ALA A 35 -38.18 -24.42 -37.04
C ALA A 35 -36.90 -24.36 -36.18
N GLU A 36 -36.00 -25.33 -36.32
CA GLU A 36 -34.73 -25.35 -35.58
C GLU A 36 -33.77 -24.25 -36.05
N ARG A 37 -33.74 -23.99 -37.36
CA ARG A 37 -32.97 -22.85 -37.90
C ARG A 37 -33.44 -21.52 -37.31
N GLN A 38 -34.75 -21.31 -37.22
CA GLN A 38 -35.29 -20.10 -36.59
C GLN A 38 -35.02 -20.04 -35.09
N ARG A 39 -35.09 -21.17 -34.36
CA ARG A 39 -34.72 -21.21 -32.92
C ARG A 39 -33.26 -20.83 -32.72
N ARG A 40 -32.33 -21.47 -33.45
CA ARG A 40 -30.89 -21.15 -33.39
C ARG A 40 -30.60 -19.70 -33.76
N TYR A 41 -31.27 -19.17 -34.78
CA TYR A 41 -31.11 -17.77 -35.17
C TYR A 41 -31.53 -16.81 -34.04
N ARG A 42 -32.67 -17.06 -33.38
CA ARG A 42 -33.15 -16.26 -32.24
C ARG A 42 -32.24 -16.40 -31.02
N GLU A 43 -31.73 -17.59 -30.75
CA GLU A 43 -30.78 -17.83 -29.65
C GLU A 43 -29.47 -17.08 -29.89
N ASN A 44 -28.91 -17.15 -31.09
CA ASN A 44 -27.69 -16.43 -31.45
C ASN A 44 -27.87 -14.90 -31.37
N LEU A 45 -29.03 -14.38 -31.79
CA LEU A 45 -29.36 -12.95 -31.66
C LEU A 45 -29.44 -12.50 -30.20
N LYS A 46 -30.02 -13.32 -29.32
CA LYS A 46 -30.07 -13.04 -27.88
C LYS A 46 -28.69 -13.06 -27.26
N ALA A 47 -27.85 -14.04 -27.61
CA ALA A 47 -26.48 -14.15 -27.12
C ALA A 47 -25.63 -12.92 -27.52
N GLN A 48 -25.67 -12.52 -28.80
CA GLN A 48 -24.94 -11.35 -29.27
C GLN A 48 -25.39 -10.04 -28.62
N ARG A 49 -26.69 -9.91 -28.31
CA ARG A 49 -27.21 -8.72 -27.61
C ARG A 49 -26.68 -8.65 -26.17
N ASN A 50 -26.61 -9.78 -25.48
CA ASN A 50 -26.08 -9.83 -24.11
C ASN A 50 -24.57 -9.53 -24.08
N GLU A 51 -23.78 -10.13 -24.97
CA GLU A 51 -22.33 -9.87 -25.05
C GLU A 51 -22.02 -8.38 -25.26
N LYS A 52 -22.72 -7.72 -26.18
CA LYS A 52 -22.55 -6.27 -26.43
C LYS A 52 -22.98 -5.39 -25.25
N MET A 53 -24.04 -5.78 -24.52
CA MET A 53 -24.42 -5.04 -23.31
C MET A 53 -23.35 -5.12 -22.22
N HIS A 54 -22.74 -6.28 -22.02
CA HIS A 54 -21.73 -6.46 -20.98
C HIS A 54 -20.39 -5.79 -21.33
N GLN A 55 -20.07 -5.63 -22.62
CA GLN A 55 -18.85 -4.93 -23.05
C GLN A 55 -18.83 -3.45 -22.64
N GLY A 56 -19.92 -2.71 -22.86
CA GLY A 56 -19.99 -1.30 -22.46
C GLY A 56 -19.86 -1.11 -20.95
N VAL A 57 -20.57 -1.93 -20.17
CA VAL A 57 -20.48 -1.89 -18.69
C VAL A 57 -19.06 -2.23 -18.21
N ALA A 58 -18.36 -3.16 -18.87
CA ALA A 58 -17.00 -3.51 -18.52
C ALA A 58 -16.00 -2.38 -18.81
N GLU A 59 -16.20 -1.62 -19.89
CA GLU A 59 -15.38 -0.45 -20.20
C GLU A 59 -15.63 0.70 -19.22
N ASP A 60 -16.89 0.97 -18.88
CA ASP A 60 -17.26 1.99 -17.89
C ASP A 60 -16.67 1.66 -16.52
N LEU A 61 -16.80 0.41 -16.06
CA LEU A 61 -16.22 -0.04 -14.79
C LEU A 61 -14.69 0.07 -14.77
N ARG A 62 -14.01 -0.18 -15.90
CA ARG A 62 -12.55 -0.01 -16.01
C ARG A 62 -12.16 1.46 -15.90
N ALA A 63 -12.93 2.36 -16.52
CA ALA A 63 -12.69 3.79 -16.44
C ALA A 63 -12.94 4.33 -15.02
N GLU A 64 -13.99 3.86 -14.34
CA GLU A 64 -14.25 4.18 -12.93
C GLU A 64 -13.14 3.67 -12.00
N LEU A 65 -12.66 2.44 -12.23
CA LEU A 65 -11.56 1.86 -11.46
C LEU A 65 -10.28 2.68 -11.63
N ALA A 66 -9.95 3.10 -12.85
CA ALA A 66 -8.80 3.95 -13.11
C ALA A 66 -8.88 5.29 -12.35
N LYS A 67 -10.04 5.96 -12.39
CA LYS A 67 -10.26 7.20 -11.64
C LYS A 67 -10.16 7.00 -10.12
N ALA A 68 -10.67 5.87 -9.62
CA ALA A 68 -10.58 5.54 -8.20
C ALA A 68 -9.13 5.31 -7.77
N MET A 69 -8.32 4.64 -8.60
CA MET A 69 -6.89 4.44 -8.35
C MET A 69 -6.12 5.77 -8.32
N GLU A 70 -6.34 6.66 -9.31
CA GLU A 70 -5.74 7.99 -9.31
C GLU A 70 -6.11 8.78 -8.04
N ARG A 71 -7.37 8.70 -7.62
CA ARG A 71 -7.82 9.38 -6.40
C ARG A 71 -7.16 8.83 -5.13
N ILE A 72 -6.94 7.52 -5.07
CA ILE A 72 -6.23 6.88 -3.96
C ILE A 72 -4.79 7.39 -3.91
N GLU A 73 -4.08 7.41 -5.04
CA GLU A 73 -2.70 7.90 -5.09
C GLU A 73 -2.57 9.38 -4.66
N GLU A 74 -3.51 10.23 -5.07
CA GLU A 74 -3.57 11.62 -4.61
C GLU A 74 -3.76 11.73 -3.10
N LEU A 75 -4.74 10.99 -2.56
CA LEU A 75 -5.02 10.99 -1.13
C LEU A 75 -3.84 10.46 -0.32
N GLU A 76 -3.13 9.44 -0.79
CA GLU A 76 -1.93 8.93 -0.14
C GLU A 76 -0.81 9.98 -0.10
N LYS A 77 -0.60 10.72 -1.19
CA LYS A 77 0.38 11.83 -1.25
C LYS A 77 -0.01 12.95 -0.27
N GLU A 78 -1.28 13.33 -0.22
CA GLU A 78 -1.78 14.33 0.73
C GLU A 78 -1.59 13.88 2.18
N LEU A 79 -1.89 12.62 2.48
CA LEU A 79 -1.77 12.03 3.81
C LEU A 79 -0.29 12.01 4.24
N GLU A 80 0.62 11.64 3.35
CA GLU A 80 2.06 11.63 3.64
C GLU A 80 2.60 13.06 3.83
N ALA A 81 2.16 14.02 3.02
CA ALA A 81 2.50 15.43 3.21
C ALA A 81 1.97 15.98 4.55
N ALA A 82 0.74 15.61 4.93
CA ALA A 82 0.15 15.99 6.22
C ALA A 82 0.89 15.36 7.40
N LYS A 83 1.26 14.07 7.30
CA LYS A 83 2.10 13.38 8.29
C LYS A 83 3.45 14.05 8.41
N ARG A 84 4.10 14.42 7.31
CA ARG A 84 5.40 15.09 7.32
C ARG A 84 5.33 16.47 7.99
N LYS A 85 4.28 17.24 7.71
CA LYS A 85 4.00 18.51 8.41
C LYS A 85 3.78 18.32 9.90
N ARG A 86 3.03 17.28 10.30
CA ARG A 86 2.85 16.94 11.72
C ARG A 86 4.16 16.53 12.38
N ARG A 87 4.96 15.67 11.77
CA ARG A 87 6.29 15.31 12.31
C ARG A 87 7.18 16.54 12.55
N HIS A 88 7.17 17.52 11.64
CA HIS A 88 7.92 18.76 11.82
C HIS A 88 7.30 19.70 12.89
N ARG A 89 5.99 19.58 13.15
CA ARG A 89 5.30 20.32 14.21
C ARG A 89 5.51 19.68 15.59
N ASP A 90 5.56 18.36 15.63
CA ASP A 90 5.73 17.54 16.83
C ASP A 90 7.22 17.30 17.15
N GLU A 91 8.12 17.75 16.28
CA GLU A 91 9.54 17.84 16.58
C GLU A 91 9.67 18.78 17.79
N PRO A 92 10.15 18.27 18.95
CA PRO A 92 10.19 19.09 20.15
C PRO A 92 11.08 20.28 19.85
N ALA A 93 10.49 21.47 19.85
CA ALA A 93 11.25 22.72 19.83
C ALA A 93 12.40 22.54 20.82
N ALA A 94 13.63 22.81 20.37
CA ALA A 94 14.84 22.58 21.16
C ALA A 94 14.56 22.98 22.62
N PRO A 95 14.81 22.08 23.59
CA PRO A 95 14.35 22.30 24.96
C PRO A 95 14.82 23.67 25.39
N LEU A 96 13.87 24.51 25.79
CA LEU A 96 14.17 25.86 26.25
C LEU A 96 15.22 25.71 27.34
N LYS A 97 16.41 26.26 27.09
CA LYS A 97 17.52 26.24 28.03
C LYS A 97 17.14 27.16 29.18
N GLU A 98 16.41 26.65 30.17
CA GLU A 98 15.80 27.44 31.25
C GLU A 98 16.51 27.25 32.59
N TRP A 99 17.61 26.51 32.65
CA TRP A 99 18.28 26.22 33.91
C TRP A 99 19.68 26.81 33.97
N ALA A 100 20.05 27.41 35.10
CA ALA A 100 21.38 27.95 35.31
C ALA A 100 21.88 27.66 36.72
N VAL A 101 23.20 27.48 36.86
CA VAL A 101 23.84 27.29 38.15
C VAL A 101 24.11 28.63 38.83
N TYR A 102 23.71 28.74 40.09
CA TYR A 102 24.05 29.85 40.96
C TYR A 102 24.82 29.36 42.18
N GLY A 103 25.70 30.23 42.68
CA GLY A 103 26.48 29.97 43.87
C GLY A 103 26.48 31.15 44.83
N LYS A 104 26.67 30.85 46.11
CA LYS A 104 26.93 31.83 47.16
C LYS A 104 28.21 31.45 47.90
N LYS A 105 29.03 32.45 48.23
CA LYS A 105 30.36 32.25 48.87
C LYS A 105 30.30 31.59 50.25
N SER A 106 29.15 31.67 50.94
CA SER A 106 28.90 30.96 52.19
C SER A 106 27.39 30.74 52.40
N PRO A 107 26.96 29.82 53.28
CA PRO A 107 25.54 29.61 53.56
C PRO A 107 24.82 30.87 54.06
N ARG A 108 25.56 31.77 54.74
CA ARG A 108 25.06 33.03 55.30
C ARG A 108 25.08 34.21 54.31
N ALA A 109 25.70 34.05 53.14
CA ALA A 109 25.73 35.11 52.15
C ALA A 109 24.32 35.34 51.58
N LYS A 110 23.95 36.61 51.43
CA LYS A 110 22.61 37.03 51.01
C LYS A 110 22.39 36.90 49.50
N ASN A 111 23.45 37.05 48.71
CA ASN A 111 23.36 37.14 47.26
C ASN A 111 23.76 35.82 46.60
N TRP A 112 22.89 35.34 45.72
CA TRP A 112 23.21 34.30 44.76
C TRP A 112 23.83 34.92 43.51
N VAL A 113 24.93 34.35 43.04
CA VAL A 113 25.64 34.82 41.85
C VAL A 113 25.55 33.73 40.79
N ARG A 114 25.20 34.11 39.55
CA ARG A 114 25.20 33.18 38.41
C ARG A 114 26.64 32.79 38.08
N ILE A 115 26.91 31.49 38.03
CA ILE A 115 28.27 30.92 37.87
C ILE A 115 28.27 29.78 36.85
N THR A 116 27.26 29.75 35.98
CA THR A 116 27.06 28.73 34.96
C THR A 116 28.31 28.62 34.08
N PRO A 117 29.01 27.47 34.07
CA PRO A 117 30.20 27.31 33.26
C PRO A 117 29.81 27.41 31.77
N LYS A 118 30.58 28.19 31.00
CA LYS A 118 30.41 28.49 29.56
C LYS A 118 29.27 29.45 29.17
N GLY A 119 28.55 30.05 30.12
CA GLY A 119 27.54 31.07 29.82
C GLY A 119 26.29 30.56 29.09
N GLU A 120 26.20 29.25 28.83
CA GLU A 120 25.03 28.61 28.23
C GLU A 120 24.10 28.05 29.33
N GLU A 121 22.81 28.22 29.13
CA GLU A 121 21.78 27.65 30.01
C GLU A 121 21.56 26.16 29.69
N TYR A 122 21.11 25.41 30.68
CA TYR A 122 20.85 23.98 30.58
C TYR A 122 19.39 23.73 30.24
N ALA A 123 19.16 22.70 29.44
CA ALA A 123 17.82 22.23 29.05
C ALA A 123 17.06 21.60 30.22
N THR A 124 17.77 20.96 31.15
CA THR A 124 17.17 20.25 32.29
C THR A 124 17.84 20.62 33.61
N GLU A 125 17.10 20.44 34.71
CA GLU A 125 17.63 20.61 36.07
C GLU A 125 18.77 19.62 36.35
N ALA A 126 18.67 18.38 35.88
CA ALA A 126 19.69 17.36 36.04
C ALA A 126 21.03 17.78 35.40
N ASP A 127 20.98 18.34 34.19
CA ASP A 127 22.17 18.84 33.51
C ASP A 127 22.79 20.03 34.25
N ALA A 128 21.96 20.92 34.81
CA ALA A 128 22.43 22.03 35.63
C ALA A 128 23.06 21.56 36.94
N ILE A 129 22.48 20.55 37.60
CA ILE A 129 23.06 19.95 38.81
C ILE A 129 24.40 19.29 38.49
N ASN A 130 24.50 18.56 37.38
CA ASN A 130 25.77 17.98 36.92
C ASN A 130 26.81 19.07 36.63
N GLY A 131 26.37 20.19 36.06
CA GLY A 131 27.20 21.37 35.82
C GLY A 131 27.74 22.06 37.08
N ILE A 132 27.20 21.77 38.28
CA ILE A 132 27.75 22.27 39.55
C ILE A 132 29.17 21.74 39.77
N ALA A 133 29.44 20.50 39.38
CA ALA A 133 30.78 19.90 39.52
C ALA A 133 31.82 20.61 38.64
N GLU A 134 31.39 21.21 37.53
CA GLU A 134 32.24 21.97 36.60
C GLU A 134 32.28 23.48 36.93
N ALA A 135 31.52 23.93 37.92
CA ALA A 135 31.42 25.35 38.26
C ALA A 135 32.71 25.85 38.93
N PRO A 136 33.12 27.11 38.67
CA PRO A 136 34.29 27.70 39.30
C PRO A 136 34.12 27.78 40.82
N SER A 137 35.16 27.35 41.56
CA SER A 137 35.14 27.36 43.02
C SER A 137 35.02 28.78 43.58
N MET A 138 33.98 29.00 44.38
CA MET A 138 33.68 30.27 45.08
C MET A 138 34.19 30.30 46.53
N GLY A 139 35.02 29.31 46.92
CA GLY A 139 35.59 29.14 48.26
C GLY A 139 35.12 27.86 48.97
N GLU A 140 35.83 27.43 50.01
CA GLU A 140 35.60 26.15 50.72
C GLU A 140 34.21 25.98 51.33
N LYS A 141 33.54 27.10 51.67
CA LYS A 141 32.19 27.11 52.25
C LYS A 141 31.10 27.47 51.24
N ALA A 142 31.43 27.50 49.95
CA ALA A 142 30.47 27.89 48.93
C ALA A 142 29.34 26.87 48.81
N VAL A 143 28.15 27.36 48.49
CA VAL A 143 26.95 26.54 48.25
C VAL A 143 26.45 26.83 46.85
N TYR A 144 26.11 25.77 46.13
CA TYR A 144 25.70 25.79 44.73
C TYR A 144 24.28 25.23 44.58
N THR A 145 23.51 25.75 43.64
CA THR A 145 22.18 25.21 43.31
C THR A 145 21.80 25.57 41.88
N ALA A 146 20.90 24.78 41.29
CA ALA A 146 20.31 25.06 39.99
C ALA A 146 19.03 25.89 40.18
N PHE A 147 18.91 26.99 39.44
CA PHE A 147 17.67 27.76 39.38
C PHE A 147 17.10 27.74 37.98
N LYS A 148 15.77 27.70 37.92
CA LYS A 148 15.02 27.96 36.70
C LYS A 148 15.05 29.47 36.40
N VAL A 149 15.62 29.84 35.27
CA VAL A 149 15.72 31.20 34.74
C VAL A 149 14.65 31.39 33.68
N THR A 150 13.75 32.35 33.90
CA THR A 150 12.83 32.80 32.86
C THR A 150 13.56 33.72 31.90
N LEU A 151 13.77 33.25 30.67
CA LEU A 151 14.17 34.10 29.55
C LEU A 151 13.07 35.16 29.35
N ARG A 152 13.40 36.44 29.51
CA ARG A 152 12.50 37.57 29.24
C ARG A 152 12.48 37.91 27.76
#